data_AF-A0A4R7ZDG1-F1
#
_entry.id   AF-A0A4R7ZDG1-F1
#
_cell.length_a   1.000
_cell.length_b   1.000
_cell.length_c   1.000
_cell.angle_alpha   90.00
_cell.angle_beta   90.00
_cell.angle_gamma   90.00
#
_symmetry.space_group_name_H-M   'P 1'
#
loop_
_entity.id
_entity.type
_entity.pdbx_description
1 polymer ?
#
loop_
_entity_poly.entity_id
_entity_poly.type
_entity_poly.pdbx_seq_one_letter_code
_entity_poly.pdbx_strand_id
1 'polypeptide(L)'
;MTTVKTNRSPNVLDGMADRIGAGPGRWGWLAAGVWLFYLAQPLQKIAERQDGVSQAIGFLTVILFAASYLGFFGILRRMARKHLLARWQRVGYLALMMTLCLLMIPTAGQTALTGLVYIASVAMMLLDLRAAFAFVAILLAGAEISMRVVPGWSDDGTYGFAIFLGALAVFGMRRAIQRSIELNATRKDMADLAVQEERNRFARDLHDILGHSLTVITVKAELAGKLIEANPTRAAAEVADVESLARAALADVRAAVAGYRELSLAGELVSAKAALQAAEVKPDLPTTVDEVPEENRELFAWVVREGVTNVVRHSGAKRCTIKLSARQIEVLDDGKGPTPGGGASGHGLVGLRERADQVDASVQVGEAPGGGFRLAVKVGL
;
A
#
# COMPACT_ATOMS: atom_id res chain seq x y z
N MET A 1 -13.27 -43.37 -23.38
CA MET A 1 -11.90 -42.84 -23.57
C MET A 1 -12.02 -41.34 -23.73
N THR A 2 -11.87 -40.59 -22.64
CA THR A 2 -12.03 -39.13 -22.63
C THR A 2 -10.85 -38.57 -21.85
N THR A 3 -9.94 -37.93 -22.58
CA THR A 3 -8.65 -37.44 -22.09
C THR A 3 -8.84 -36.17 -21.27
N VAL A 4 -8.54 -36.24 -19.98
CA VAL A 4 -8.52 -35.11 -19.05
C VAL A 4 -7.35 -34.20 -19.43
N LYS A 5 -7.65 -33.00 -19.95
CA LYS A 5 -6.68 -31.90 -20.07
C LYS A 5 -6.36 -31.38 -18.67
N THR A 6 -5.16 -31.68 -18.17
CA THR A 6 -4.59 -31.05 -16.99
C THR A 6 -4.25 -29.59 -17.32
N ASN A 7 -5.10 -28.69 -16.82
CA ASN A 7 -4.86 -27.26 -16.84
C ASN A 7 -3.67 -26.95 -15.91
N ARG A 8 -2.47 -26.80 -16.47
CA ARG A 8 -1.31 -26.29 -15.72
C ARG A 8 -1.59 -24.84 -15.35
N SER A 9 -1.85 -24.59 -14.07
CA SER A 9 -1.89 -23.25 -13.50
C SER A 9 -0.60 -22.50 -13.89
N PRO A 10 -0.69 -21.28 -14.41
CA PRO A 10 0.49 -20.43 -14.55
C PRO A 10 1.10 -20.26 -13.16
N ASN A 11 2.40 -20.56 -13.03
CA ASN A 11 3.11 -20.48 -11.76
C ASN A 11 2.88 -19.08 -11.15
N VAL A 12 2.36 -19.03 -9.93
CA VAL A 12 2.16 -17.80 -9.14
C VAL A 12 3.45 -16.95 -9.05
N LEU A 13 4.61 -17.59 -9.27
CA LEU A 13 5.93 -16.96 -9.35
C LEU A 13 6.13 -16.08 -10.61
N ASP A 14 5.49 -16.39 -11.75
CA ASP A 14 5.61 -15.60 -12.98
C ASP A 14 4.88 -14.24 -12.87
N GLY A 15 3.80 -14.17 -12.08
CA GLY A 15 3.07 -12.92 -11.82
C GLY A 15 3.76 -11.98 -10.82
N MET A 16 4.68 -12.49 -10.00
CA MET A 16 5.46 -11.71 -9.03
C MET A 16 6.63 -10.96 -9.66
N ALA A 17 7.21 -11.50 -10.74
CA ALA A 17 8.35 -10.88 -11.44
C ALA A 17 7.98 -9.57 -12.16
N ASP A 18 6.76 -9.46 -12.68
CA ASP A 18 6.30 -8.26 -13.42
C ASP A 18 5.85 -7.11 -12.50
N ARG A 19 5.52 -7.41 -11.23
CA ARG A 19 4.95 -6.42 -10.29
C ARG A 19 5.97 -5.83 -9.31
N ILE A 20 7.18 -6.34 -9.29
CA ILE A 20 8.24 -5.92 -8.34
C ILE A 20 9.43 -5.45 -9.17
N GLY A 21 9.41 -4.18 -9.54
CA GLY A 21 10.51 -3.46 -10.18
C GLY A 21 11.75 -3.27 -9.29
N ALA A 22 12.10 -4.23 -8.43
CA ALA A 22 13.27 -4.19 -7.56
C ALA A 22 14.35 -5.16 -8.05
N GLY A 23 14.72 -5.03 -9.33
CA GLY A 23 16.13 -5.24 -9.68
C GLY A 23 16.99 -4.18 -8.96
N PRO A 24 18.32 -4.35 -8.86
CA PRO A 24 19.18 -3.30 -8.33
C PRO A 24 18.82 -1.99 -9.04
N GLY A 25 18.48 -0.96 -8.25
CA GLY A 25 17.95 0.30 -8.77
C GLY A 25 18.88 0.94 -9.80
N ARG A 26 18.49 2.09 -10.37
CA ARG A 26 19.31 2.84 -11.35
C ARG A 26 20.77 3.07 -10.92
N TRP A 27 21.06 2.93 -9.63
CA TRP A 27 22.35 3.11 -8.95
C TRP A 27 23.16 1.82 -8.71
N GLY A 28 22.66 0.63 -9.07
CA GLY A 28 23.36 -0.63 -8.77
C GLY A 28 24.74 -0.78 -9.40
N TRP A 29 24.91 -0.30 -10.64
CA TRP A 29 26.21 -0.26 -11.33
C TRP A 29 27.16 0.79 -10.72
N LEU A 30 26.63 1.87 -10.14
CA LEU A 30 27.42 2.88 -9.42
C LEU A 30 27.91 2.34 -8.08
N ALA A 31 27.04 1.64 -7.33
CA ALA A 31 27.44 0.95 -6.11
C ALA A 31 28.48 -0.15 -6.39
N ALA A 32 28.33 -0.91 -7.49
CA ALA A 32 29.33 -1.88 -7.95
C ALA A 32 30.65 -1.21 -8.38
N GLY A 33 30.57 -0.02 -9.01
CA GLY A 33 31.73 0.75 -9.44
C GLY A 33 32.64 1.18 -8.29
N VAL A 34 32.09 1.47 -7.10
CA VAL A 34 32.87 1.79 -5.90
C VAL A 34 33.86 0.67 -5.56
N TRP A 35 33.46 -0.58 -5.77
CA TRP A 35 34.30 -1.74 -5.46
C TRP A 35 35.46 -1.92 -6.45
N LEU A 36 35.46 -1.29 -7.62
CA LEU A 36 36.60 -1.34 -8.55
C LEU A 36 37.88 -0.74 -7.98
N PHE A 37 37.79 0.03 -6.89
CA PHE A 37 38.96 0.53 -6.16
C PHE A 37 39.94 -0.58 -5.77
N TYR A 38 39.48 -1.80 -5.47
CA TYR A 38 40.38 -2.91 -5.14
C TYR A 38 41.22 -3.41 -6.33
N LEU A 39 40.85 -3.08 -7.57
CA LEU A 39 41.70 -3.31 -8.76
C LEU A 39 42.88 -2.32 -8.85
N ALA A 40 42.97 -1.33 -7.95
CA ALA A 40 44.13 -0.44 -7.89
C ALA A 40 45.45 -1.20 -7.61
N GLN A 41 45.40 -2.26 -6.79
CA GLN A 41 46.59 -3.06 -6.48
C GLN A 41 47.20 -3.75 -7.72
N PRO A 42 46.44 -4.52 -8.52
CA PRO A 42 46.98 -5.08 -9.76
C PRO A 42 47.40 -4.01 -10.76
N LEU A 43 46.68 -2.88 -10.85
CA LEU A 43 47.08 -1.77 -11.72
C LEU A 43 48.44 -1.17 -11.33
N GLN A 44 48.70 -0.96 -10.03
CA GLN A 44 49.98 -0.49 -9.53
C GLN A 44 51.12 -1.47 -9.85
N LYS A 45 50.89 -2.77 -9.62
CA LYS A 45 51.90 -3.79 -9.95
C LYS A 45 52.21 -3.90 -11.44
N ILE A 46 51.21 -3.71 -12.30
CA ILE A 46 51.40 -3.66 -13.75
C ILE A 46 52.18 -2.40 -14.14
N ALA A 47 51.92 -1.26 -13.49
CA ALA A 47 52.60 0.01 -13.74
C ALA A 47 54.11 -0.03 -13.42
N GLU A 48 54.52 -0.84 -12.45
CA GLU A 48 55.94 -1.04 -12.08
C GLU A 48 56.76 -1.81 -13.13
N ARG A 49 56.13 -2.42 -14.14
CA ARG A 49 56.85 -3.18 -15.18
C ARG A 49 57.58 -2.27 -16.16
N GLN A 50 58.81 -2.66 -16.48
CA GLN A 50 59.66 -1.94 -17.45
C GLN A 50 59.42 -2.35 -18.91
N ASP A 51 58.78 -3.51 -19.15
CA ASP A 51 58.38 -3.96 -20.49
C ASP A 51 57.01 -3.39 -20.89
N GLY A 52 57.00 -2.51 -21.88
CA GLY A 52 55.81 -1.84 -22.38
C GLY A 52 54.75 -2.78 -22.97
N VAL A 53 55.14 -3.93 -23.53
CA VAL A 53 54.18 -4.89 -24.11
C VAL A 53 53.42 -5.62 -23.00
N SER A 54 54.16 -6.19 -22.03
CA SER A 54 53.56 -6.82 -20.85
C SER A 54 52.69 -5.84 -20.05
N GLN A 55 53.10 -4.58 -19.96
CA GLN A 55 52.34 -3.53 -19.30
C GLN A 55 51.01 -3.23 -20.02
N ALA A 56 51.03 -3.09 -21.35
CA ALA A 56 49.82 -2.86 -22.16
C ALA A 56 48.83 -4.04 -22.07
N ILE A 57 49.33 -5.28 -22.16
CA ILE A 57 48.51 -6.50 -22.01
C ILE A 57 47.89 -6.57 -20.61
N GLY A 58 48.66 -6.23 -19.57
CA GLY A 58 48.16 -6.19 -18.19
C GLY A 58 47.00 -5.22 -18.05
N PHE A 59 47.18 -3.96 -18.47
CA PHE A 59 46.12 -2.95 -18.40
C PHE A 59 44.88 -3.35 -19.19
N LEU A 60 45.04 -3.86 -20.41
CA LEU A 60 43.92 -4.34 -21.22
C LEU A 60 43.14 -5.44 -20.50
N THR A 61 43.83 -6.38 -19.87
CA THR A 61 43.17 -7.48 -19.16
C THR A 61 42.38 -6.99 -17.94
N VAL A 62 42.91 -6.04 -17.16
CA VAL A 62 42.17 -5.42 -16.04
C VAL A 62 40.95 -4.65 -16.54
N ILE A 63 41.08 -3.90 -17.64
CA ILE A 63 39.96 -3.16 -18.24
C ILE A 63 38.87 -4.13 -18.70
N LEU A 64 39.22 -5.22 -19.39
CA LEU A 64 38.26 -6.24 -19.82
C LEU A 64 37.60 -6.94 -18.63
N PHE A 65 38.33 -7.20 -17.56
CA PHE A 65 37.79 -7.75 -16.32
C PHE A 65 36.79 -6.78 -15.67
N ALA A 66 37.16 -5.52 -15.48
CA ALA A 66 36.30 -4.49 -14.90
C ALA A 66 35.05 -4.24 -15.76
N ALA A 67 35.21 -4.16 -17.08
CA ALA A 67 34.10 -3.99 -18.02
C ALA A 67 33.15 -5.19 -17.98
N SER A 68 33.69 -6.40 -17.89
CA SER A 68 32.88 -7.61 -17.70
C SER A 68 32.08 -7.50 -16.40
N TYR A 69 32.73 -7.25 -15.27
CA TYR A 69 32.08 -7.12 -13.95
C TYR A 69 30.98 -6.04 -13.92
N LEU A 70 31.22 -4.86 -14.49
CA LEU A 70 30.17 -3.83 -14.61
C LEU A 70 29.04 -4.26 -15.55
N GLY A 71 29.38 -4.93 -16.65
CA GLY A 71 28.45 -5.51 -17.60
C GLY A 71 27.48 -6.51 -16.94
N PHE A 72 27.93 -7.24 -15.92
CA PHE A 72 27.08 -8.13 -15.12
C PHE A 72 25.87 -7.38 -14.53
N PHE A 73 26.08 -6.22 -13.91
CA PHE A 73 24.98 -5.45 -13.30
C PHE A 73 24.02 -4.88 -14.35
N GLY A 74 24.54 -4.54 -15.54
CA GLY A 74 23.70 -4.18 -16.69
C GLY A 74 22.82 -5.33 -17.17
N ILE A 75 23.39 -6.54 -17.24
CA ILE A 75 22.67 -7.77 -17.58
C ILE A 75 21.64 -8.10 -16.50
N LEU A 76 22.02 -8.06 -15.21
CA LEU A 76 21.14 -8.32 -14.07
C LEU A 76 19.92 -7.39 -14.04
N ARG A 77 20.12 -6.10 -14.37
CA ARG A 77 19.02 -5.13 -14.48
C ARG A 77 18.06 -5.44 -15.62
N ARG A 78 18.57 -5.90 -16.78
CA ARG A 78 17.73 -6.36 -17.90
C ARG A 78 17.03 -7.68 -17.54
N MET A 79 17.68 -8.54 -16.76
CA MET A 79 17.20 -9.86 -16.32
C MET A 79 16.14 -9.82 -15.22
N ALA A 80 16.13 -8.80 -14.35
CA ALA A 80 15.04 -8.62 -13.38
C ALA A 80 13.64 -8.53 -14.04
N ARG A 81 13.59 -8.39 -15.37
CA ARG A 81 12.36 -8.41 -16.17
C ARG A 81 12.08 -9.75 -16.87
N LYS A 82 13.07 -10.65 -17.04
CA LYS A 82 12.92 -11.91 -17.79
C LYS A 82 13.97 -12.96 -17.35
N HIS A 83 13.55 -14.14 -16.89
CA HIS A 83 14.38 -15.29 -16.50
C HIS A 83 15.14 -15.94 -17.68
N LEU A 84 16.04 -15.22 -18.34
CA LEU A 84 16.55 -15.61 -19.67
C LEU A 84 17.88 -16.35 -19.72
N LEU A 85 18.73 -16.33 -18.67
CA LEU A 85 20.01 -17.02 -18.75
C LEU A 85 19.89 -18.49 -18.41
N ALA A 86 20.10 -19.33 -19.42
CA ALA A 86 20.26 -20.76 -19.28
C ALA A 86 21.50 -21.07 -18.41
N ARG A 87 21.51 -22.23 -17.73
CA ARG A 87 22.59 -22.61 -16.81
C ARG A 87 23.98 -22.52 -17.46
N TRP A 88 24.11 -22.92 -18.71
CA TRP A 88 25.38 -22.87 -19.45
C TRP A 88 25.90 -21.44 -19.68
N GLN A 89 25.02 -20.45 -19.86
CA GLN A 89 25.42 -19.05 -20.02
C GLN A 89 25.94 -18.47 -18.70
N ARG A 90 25.37 -18.89 -17.56
CA ARG A 90 25.85 -18.49 -16.23
C ARG A 90 27.25 -19.04 -15.96
N VAL A 91 27.44 -20.33 -16.26
CA VAL A 91 28.75 -20.99 -16.14
C VAL A 91 29.75 -20.36 -17.11
N GLY A 92 29.35 -20.10 -18.36
CA GLY A 92 30.20 -19.45 -19.37
C GLY A 92 30.64 -18.05 -18.95
N TYR A 93 29.76 -17.29 -18.30
CA TYR A 93 30.11 -15.96 -17.78
C TYR A 93 31.10 -16.01 -16.62
N LEU A 94 30.90 -16.93 -15.66
CA LEU A 94 31.87 -17.17 -14.58
C LEU A 94 33.21 -17.69 -15.12
N ALA A 95 33.19 -18.55 -16.14
CA ALA A 95 34.38 -19.04 -16.82
C ALA A 95 35.13 -17.91 -17.53
N LEU A 96 34.42 -17.00 -18.24
CA LEU A 96 35.02 -15.81 -18.84
C LEU A 96 35.73 -14.95 -17.78
N MET A 97 35.05 -14.67 -16.67
CA MET A 97 35.62 -13.86 -15.59
C MET A 97 36.83 -14.55 -14.95
N MET A 98 36.77 -15.87 -14.77
CA MET A 98 37.90 -16.67 -14.29
C MET A 98 39.08 -16.62 -15.25
N THR A 99 38.85 -16.81 -16.56
CA THR A 99 39.88 -16.72 -17.59
C THR A 99 40.55 -15.36 -17.58
N LEU A 100 39.79 -14.27 -17.51
CA LEU A 100 40.34 -12.92 -17.41
C LEU A 100 41.17 -12.72 -16.12
N CYS A 101 40.72 -13.27 -14.99
CA CYS A 101 41.48 -13.25 -13.74
C CYS A 101 42.80 -14.02 -13.84
N LEU A 102 42.80 -15.19 -14.48
CA LEU A 102 44.01 -15.99 -14.70
C LEU A 102 44.98 -15.30 -15.66
N LEU A 103 44.47 -14.63 -16.69
CA LEU A 103 45.28 -13.83 -17.63
C LEU A 103 45.94 -12.61 -16.96
N MET A 104 45.45 -12.15 -15.80
CA MET A 104 46.10 -11.10 -15.02
C MET A 104 47.33 -11.61 -14.27
N ILE A 105 47.43 -12.90 -13.96
CA ILE A 105 48.51 -13.46 -13.13
C ILE A 105 49.92 -13.20 -13.70
N PRO A 106 50.19 -13.39 -15.01
CA PRO A 106 51.53 -13.17 -15.55
C PRO A 106 52.02 -11.72 -15.45
N THR A 107 51.10 -10.75 -15.37
CA THR A 107 51.42 -9.31 -15.35
C THR A 107 51.34 -8.71 -13.95
N ALA A 108 50.29 -9.04 -13.19
CA ALA A 108 50.02 -8.51 -11.85
C ALA A 108 50.49 -9.44 -10.70
N GLY A 109 50.89 -10.68 -11.00
CA GLY A 109 51.32 -11.66 -9.99
C GLY A 109 50.23 -11.97 -8.97
N GLN A 110 50.62 -12.07 -7.70
CA GLN A 110 49.71 -12.38 -6.59
C GLN A 110 48.53 -11.40 -6.47
N THR A 111 48.72 -10.13 -6.82
CA THR A 111 47.64 -9.10 -6.73
C THR A 111 46.47 -9.37 -7.67
N ALA A 112 46.63 -10.25 -8.67
CA ALA A 112 45.54 -10.72 -9.52
C ALA A 112 44.46 -11.48 -8.73
N LEU A 113 44.81 -12.07 -7.57
CA LEU A 113 43.86 -12.78 -6.70
C LEU A 113 42.77 -11.87 -6.12
N THR A 114 42.95 -10.54 -6.13
CA THR A 114 41.87 -9.58 -5.83
C THR A 114 40.64 -9.80 -6.72
N GLY A 115 40.84 -10.27 -7.96
CA GLY A 115 39.79 -10.62 -8.92
C GLY A 115 38.81 -11.67 -8.38
N LEU A 116 39.28 -12.60 -7.52
CA LEU A 116 38.46 -13.68 -6.98
C LEU A 116 37.29 -13.18 -6.12
N VAL A 117 37.43 -12.02 -5.47
CA VAL A 117 36.35 -11.40 -4.67
C VAL A 117 35.17 -11.00 -5.57
N TYR A 118 35.46 -10.45 -6.75
CA TYR A 118 34.46 -10.07 -7.74
C TYR A 118 33.76 -11.30 -8.32
N ILE A 119 34.53 -12.35 -8.63
CA ILE A 119 33.99 -13.62 -9.14
C ILE A 119 33.10 -14.29 -8.08
N ALA A 120 33.53 -14.35 -6.82
CA ALA A 120 32.75 -14.86 -5.70
C ALA A 120 31.42 -14.09 -5.53
N SER A 121 31.48 -12.76 -5.65
CA SER A 121 30.31 -11.88 -5.58
C SER A 121 29.31 -12.17 -6.71
N VAL A 122 29.80 -12.28 -7.95
CA VAL A 122 28.96 -12.62 -9.12
C VAL A 122 28.37 -14.03 -8.98
N ALA A 123 29.16 -15.01 -8.53
CA ALA A 123 28.68 -16.38 -8.31
C ALA A 123 27.56 -16.42 -7.26
N MET A 124 27.69 -15.66 -6.18
CA MET A 124 26.67 -15.56 -5.11
C MET A 124 25.35 -14.94 -5.58
N MET A 125 25.40 -14.08 -6.61
CA MET A 125 24.20 -13.53 -7.25
C MET A 125 23.61 -14.44 -8.33
N LEU A 126 24.44 -15.13 -9.10
CA LEU A 126 24.03 -15.82 -10.33
C LEU A 126 23.66 -17.29 -10.13
N LEU A 127 24.29 -17.96 -9.17
CA LEU A 127 24.09 -19.38 -8.88
C LEU A 127 23.03 -19.59 -7.78
N ASP A 128 22.51 -20.81 -7.73
CA ASP A 128 21.72 -21.29 -6.60
C ASP A 128 22.62 -21.34 -5.35
N LEU A 129 22.07 -21.03 -4.16
CA LEU A 129 22.87 -20.84 -2.94
C LEU A 129 23.84 -22.00 -2.66
N ARG A 130 23.40 -23.26 -2.85
CA ARG A 130 24.25 -24.44 -2.64
C ARG A 130 25.45 -24.47 -3.60
N ALA A 131 25.20 -24.19 -4.87
CA ALA A 131 26.24 -24.14 -5.89
C ALA A 131 27.17 -22.93 -5.71
N ALA A 132 26.63 -21.79 -5.28
CA ALA A 132 27.41 -20.61 -4.95
C ALA A 132 28.37 -20.87 -3.79
N PHE A 133 27.91 -21.45 -2.69
CA PHE A 133 28.78 -21.78 -1.55
C PHE A 133 29.86 -22.79 -1.94
N ALA A 134 29.51 -23.84 -2.69
CA ALA A 134 30.50 -24.80 -3.20
C ALA A 134 31.54 -24.12 -4.08
N PHE A 135 31.11 -23.23 -4.98
CA PHE A 135 32.00 -22.47 -5.86
C PHE A 135 32.92 -21.53 -5.08
N VAL A 136 32.39 -20.77 -4.11
CA VAL A 136 33.20 -19.90 -3.24
C VAL A 136 34.21 -20.70 -2.42
N ALA A 137 33.84 -21.89 -1.92
CA ALA A 137 34.78 -22.78 -1.23
C ALA A 137 35.92 -23.25 -2.16
N ILE A 138 35.63 -23.53 -3.43
CA ILE A 138 36.64 -23.84 -4.44
C ILE A 138 37.57 -22.64 -4.68
N LEU A 139 37.03 -21.42 -4.76
CA LEU A 139 37.86 -20.21 -4.91
C LEU A 139 38.78 -19.99 -3.72
N LEU A 140 38.27 -20.19 -2.49
CA LEU A 140 39.06 -20.09 -1.26
C LEU A 140 40.19 -21.12 -1.24
N ALA A 141 39.89 -22.38 -1.54
CA ALA A 141 40.89 -23.44 -1.59
C ALA A 141 41.91 -23.19 -2.72
N GLY A 142 41.46 -22.73 -3.88
CA GLY A 142 42.35 -22.40 -5.01
C GLY A 142 43.29 -21.24 -4.69
N ALA A 143 42.79 -20.19 -4.04
CA ALA A 143 43.61 -19.07 -3.57
C ALA A 143 44.67 -19.55 -2.57
N GLU A 144 44.26 -20.31 -1.56
CA GLU A 144 45.14 -20.87 -0.53
C GLU A 144 46.25 -21.76 -1.13
N ILE A 145 45.87 -22.69 -2.01
CA ILE A 145 46.80 -23.60 -2.67
C ILE A 145 47.78 -22.80 -3.55
N SER A 146 47.30 -21.79 -4.28
CA SER A 146 48.16 -21.00 -5.16
C SER A 146 49.25 -20.25 -4.39
N MET A 147 48.94 -19.72 -3.20
CA MET A 147 49.94 -19.04 -2.36
C MET A 147 51.00 -19.98 -1.81
N ARG A 148 50.66 -21.25 -1.56
CA ARG A 148 51.62 -22.26 -1.07
C ARG A 148 52.48 -22.87 -2.16
N VAL A 149 51.96 -22.95 -3.38
CA VAL A 149 52.64 -23.64 -4.51
C VAL A 149 53.46 -22.69 -5.36
N VAL A 150 53.03 -21.43 -5.53
CA VAL A 150 53.72 -20.49 -6.42
C VAL A 150 54.90 -19.83 -5.69
N PRO A 151 56.15 -20.02 -6.16
CA PRO A 151 57.31 -19.42 -5.52
C PRO A 151 57.25 -17.89 -5.52
N GLY A 152 57.57 -17.28 -4.38
CA GLY A 152 57.60 -15.82 -4.20
C GLY A 152 56.25 -15.19 -3.87
N TRP A 153 55.18 -15.99 -3.70
CA TRP A 153 53.92 -15.50 -3.14
C TRP A 153 53.92 -15.67 -1.62
N SER A 154 53.33 -14.70 -0.91
CA SER A 154 53.18 -14.77 0.55
C SER A 154 51.75 -15.09 0.94
N ASP A 155 51.56 -15.91 1.96
CA ASP A 155 50.25 -16.16 2.53
C ASP A 155 50.09 -15.35 3.82
N ASP A 156 49.36 -14.25 3.70
CA ASP A 156 49.02 -13.35 4.80
C ASP A 156 47.51 -13.48 5.15
N GLY A 157 46.80 -14.48 4.61
CA GLY A 157 45.35 -14.69 4.78
C GLY A 157 44.42 -13.62 4.19
N THR A 158 44.97 -12.50 3.70
CA THR A 158 44.21 -11.30 3.28
C THR A 158 43.22 -11.60 2.16
N TYR A 159 43.63 -12.33 1.12
CA TYR A 159 42.75 -12.62 -0.02
C TYR A 159 41.65 -13.63 0.35
N GLY A 160 41.98 -14.66 1.13
CA GLY A 160 40.99 -15.63 1.63
C GLY A 160 39.92 -14.92 2.46
N PHE A 161 40.35 -14.05 3.38
CA PHE A 161 39.43 -13.23 4.17
C PHE A 161 38.57 -12.29 3.31
N ALA A 162 39.17 -11.62 2.31
CA ALA A 162 38.44 -10.73 1.40
C ALA A 162 37.39 -11.47 0.55
N ILE A 163 37.72 -12.66 0.03
CA ILE A 163 36.79 -13.51 -0.72
C ILE A 163 35.61 -13.92 0.17
N PHE A 164 35.91 -14.39 1.39
CA PHE A 164 34.90 -14.80 2.36
C PHE A 164 33.97 -13.64 2.73
N LEU A 165 34.54 -12.49 3.10
CA LEU A 165 33.78 -11.31 3.52
C LEU A 165 32.93 -10.75 2.37
N GLY A 166 33.47 -10.70 1.15
CA GLY A 166 32.73 -10.29 -0.04
C GLY A 166 31.55 -11.21 -0.34
N ALA A 167 31.76 -12.53 -0.29
CA ALA A 167 30.69 -13.50 -0.47
C ALA A 167 29.60 -13.40 0.61
N LEU A 168 30.00 -13.20 1.88
CA LEU A 168 29.08 -13.03 3.00
C LEU A 168 28.25 -11.75 2.88
N ALA A 169 28.87 -10.63 2.50
CA ALA A 169 28.18 -9.36 2.29
C ALA A 169 27.12 -9.46 1.18
N VAL A 170 27.48 -10.09 0.05
CA VAL A 170 26.54 -10.31 -1.07
C VAL A 170 25.42 -11.27 -0.68
N PHE A 171 25.73 -12.33 0.09
CA PHE A 171 24.72 -13.23 0.63
C PHE A 171 23.72 -12.49 1.55
N GLY A 172 24.23 -11.68 2.48
CA GLY A 172 23.41 -10.86 3.38
C GLY A 172 22.52 -9.90 2.60
N MET A 173 23.07 -9.20 1.61
CA MET A 173 22.33 -8.31 0.73
C MET A 173 21.24 -9.04 -0.06
N ARG A 174 21.56 -10.20 -0.66
CA ARG A 174 20.59 -11.05 -1.37
C ARG A 174 19.43 -11.44 -0.45
N ARG A 175 19.73 -11.84 0.80
CA ARG A 175 18.71 -12.24 1.78
C ARG A 175 17.85 -11.08 2.24
N ALA A 176 18.45 -9.91 2.45
CA ALA A 176 17.74 -8.69 2.83
C ALA A 176 16.75 -8.23 1.74
N ILE A 177 17.19 -8.23 0.48
CA ILE A 177 16.35 -7.89 -0.67
C ILE A 177 15.19 -8.87 -0.80
N GLN A 178 15.45 -10.19 -0.74
CA GLN A 178 14.40 -11.21 -0.79
C GLN A 178 13.34 -11.01 0.30
N ARG A 179 13.77 -10.81 1.55
CA ARG A 179 12.86 -10.54 2.67
C ARG A 179 12.05 -9.26 2.46
N SER A 180 12.69 -8.19 1.97
CA SER A 180 11.97 -6.93 1.69
C SER A 180 10.90 -7.12 0.61
N ILE A 181 11.18 -7.93 -0.41
CA ILE A 181 10.24 -8.26 -1.48
C ILE A 181 9.07 -9.08 -0.91
N GLU A 182 9.35 -10.13 -0.14
CA GLU A 182 8.35 -10.97 0.52
C GLU A 182 7.45 -10.14 1.44
N LEU A 183 8.03 -9.29 2.30
CA LEU A 183 7.29 -8.41 3.20
C LEU A 183 6.35 -7.46 2.45
N ASN A 184 6.82 -6.86 1.36
CA ASN A 184 6.00 -5.95 0.56
C ASN A 184 4.85 -6.69 -0.15
N ALA A 185 5.10 -7.91 -0.64
CA ALA A 185 4.04 -8.75 -1.21
C ALA A 185 2.99 -9.10 -0.15
N THR A 186 3.41 -9.58 1.03
CA THR A 186 2.50 -9.92 2.12
C THR A 186 1.69 -8.71 2.62
N ARG A 187 2.31 -7.53 2.73
CA ARG A 187 1.58 -6.30 3.10
C ARG A 187 0.48 -5.97 2.11
N LYS A 188 0.74 -6.16 0.82
CA LYS A 188 -0.26 -5.96 -0.23
C LYS A 188 -1.40 -6.97 -0.10
N ASP A 189 -1.07 -8.24 0.07
CA ASP A 189 -2.07 -9.30 0.23
C ASP A 189 -2.94 -9.08 1.48
N MET A 190 -2.34 -8.62 2.58
CA MET A 190 -3.09 -8.25 3.79
C MET A 190 -4.03 -7.06 3.57
N ALA A 191 -3.59 -6.04 2.83
CA ALA A 191 -4.45 -4.90 2.51
C ALA A 191 -5.64 -5.32 1.63
N ASP A 192 -5.39 -6.15 0.62
CA ASP A 192 -6.44 -6.69 -0.25
C ASP A 192 -7.43 -7.56 0.54
N LEU A 193 -6.94 -8.40 1.46
CA LEU A 193 -7.79 -9.21 2.34
C LEU A 193 -8.65 -8.35 3.28
N ALA A 194 -8.05 -7.34 3.92
CA ALA A 194 -8.79 -6.42 4.80
C ALA A 194 -9.93 -5.72 4.05
N VAL A 195 -9.70 -5.28 2.81
CA VAL A 195 -10.76 -4.68 1.98
C VAL A 195 -11.87 -5.68 1.66
N GLN A 196 -11.55 -6.96 1.44
CA GLN A 196 -12.58 -7.99 1.19
C GLN A 196 -13.36 -8.36 2.46
N GLU A 197 -12.69 -8.46 3.61
CA GLU A 197 -13.35 -8.70 4.89
C GLU A 197 -14.33 -7.56 5.22
N GLU A 198 -13.91 -6.33 4.97
CA GLU A 198 -14.75 -5.14 5.12
C GLU A 198 -15.98 -5.21 4.21
N ARG A 199 -15.80 -5.51 2.91
CA ARG A 199 -16.91 -5.68 1.97
C ARG A 199 -17.86 -6.80 2.37
N ASN A 200 -17.34 -7.91 2.87
CA ASN A 200 -18.15 -9.04 3.34
C ASN A 200 -18.91 -8.72 4.64
N ARG A 201 -18.32 -7.90 5.52
CA ARG A 201 -19.04 -7.38 6.69
C ARG A 201 -20.17 -6.45 6.25
N PHE A 202 -19.88 -5.49 5.38
CA PHE A 202 -20.88 -4.58 4.82
C PHE A 202 -22.04 -5.32 4.13
N ALA A 203 -21.74 -6.35 3.33
CA ALA A 203 -22.77 -7.17 2.69
C ALA A 203 -23.67 -7.89 3.69
N ARG A 204 -23.12 -8.38 4.82
CA ARG A 204 -23.90 -8.99 5.91
C ARG A 204 -24.76 -7.97 6.63
N ASP A 205 -24.20 -6.83 7.02
CA ASP A 205 -24.93 -5.77 7.71
C ASP A 205 -26.11 -5.26 6.84
N LEU A 206 -25.89 -5.08 5.53
CA LEU A 206 -26.96 -4.76 4.59
C LEU A 206 -28.00 -5.87 4.49
N HIS A 207 -27.57 -7.13 4.42
CA HIS A 207 -28.49 -8.27 4.34
C HIS A 207 -29.36 -8.39 5.59
N ASP A 208 -28.81 -8.15 6.78
CA ASP A 208 -29.54 -8.24 8.05
C ASP A 208 -30.61 -7.13 8.15
N ILE A 209 -30.25 -5.89 7.79
CA ILE A 209 -31.17 -4.74 7.78
C ILE A 209 -32.30 -4.95 6.76
N LEU A 210 -31.96 -5.40 5.55
CA LEU A 210 -32.94 -5.65 4.48
C LEU A 210 -33.81 -6.87 4.75
N GLY A 211 -33.21 -7.96 5.23
CA GLY A 211 -33.87 -9.25 5.39
C GLY A 211 -35.00 -9.21 6.41
N HIS A 212 -34.78 -8.53 7.55
CA HIS A 212 -35.83 -8.37 8.56
C HIS A 212 -36.99 -7.51 8.03
N SER A 213 -36.67 -6.35 7.46
CA SER A 213 -37.66 -5.39 6.97
C SER A 213 -38.53 -5.97 5.84
N LEU A 214 -37.90 -6.64 4.87
CA LEU A 214 -38.61 -7.30 3.77
C LEU A 214 -39.52 -8.43 4.26
N THR A 215 -39.08 -9.22 5.24
CA THR A 215 -39.89 -10.28 5.83
C THR A 215 -41.17 -9.72 6.45
N VAL A 216 -41.07 -8.65 7.25
CA VAL A 216 -42.23 -8.00 7.89
C VAL A 216 -43.16 -7.37 6.85
N ILE A 217 -42.60 -6.73 5.83
CA ILE A 217 -43.36 -6.17 4.70
C ILE A 217 -44.16 -7.26 4.00
N THR A 218 -43.55 -8.41 3.68
CA THR A 218 -44.23 -9.54 3.03
C THR A 218 -45.39 -10.04 3.89
N VAL A 219 -45.17 -10.27 5.19
CA VAL A 219 -46.23 -10.76 6.10
C VAL A 219 -47.39 -9.78 6.22
N LYS A 220 -47.12 -8.46 6.33
CA LYS A 220 -48.18 -7.44 6.40
C LYS A 220 -48.93 -7.29 5.08
N ALA A 221 -48.23 -7.39 3.94
CA ALA A 221 -48.87 -7.36 2.62
C ALA A 221 -49.80 -8.57 2.40
N GLU A 222 -49.40 -9.77 2.84
CA GLU A 222 -50.27 -10.95 2.82
C GLU A 222 -51.51 -10.79 3.71
N LEU A 223 -51.34 -10.22 4.91
CA LEU A 223 -52.45 -9.94 5.82
C LEU A 223 -53.41 -8.90 5.22
N ALA A 224 -52.88 -7.82 4.64
CA ALA A 224 -53.67 -6.82 3.94
C ALA A 224 -54.53 -7.47 2.84
N GLY A 225 -53.93 -8.31 2.00
CA GLY A 225 -54.62 -9.05 0.93
C GLY A 225 -55.78 -9.92 1.44
N LYS A 226 -55.59 -10.64 2.56
CA LYS A 226 -56.64 -11.45 3.20
C LYS A 226 -57.78 -10.61 3.80
N LEU A 227 -57.52 -9.35 4.15
CA LEU A 227 -58.48 -8.45 4.79
C LEU A 227 -59.27 -7.58 3.80
N ILE A 228 -58.92 -7.55 2.50
CA ILE A 228 -59.54 -6.65 1.51
C ILE A 228 -61.07 -6.76 1.49
N GLU A 229 -61.61 -7.97 1.51
CA GLU A 229 -63.06 -8.20 1.49
C GLU A 229 -63.66 -8.25 2.91
N ALA A 230 -62.92 -8.81 3.88
CA ALA A 230 -63.42 -9.06 5.23
C ALA A 230 -63.40 -7.83 6.15
N ASN A 231 -62.39 -6.96 6.01
CA ASN A 231 -62.24 -5.72 6.78
C ASN A 231 -61.41 -4.69 6.01
N PRO A 232 -62.03 -3.95 5.07
CA PRO A 232 -61.34 -3.00 4.20
C PRO A 232 -60.58 -1.90 4.95
N THR A 233 -61.13 -1.41 6.06
CA THR A 233 -60.50 -0.37 6.87
C THR A 233 -59.19 -0.85 7.49
N ARG A 234 -59.17 -2.10 7.98
CA ARG A 234 -57.97 -2.71 8.55
C ARG A 234 -56.96 -3.10 7.46
N ALA A 235 -57.42 -3.53 6.28
CA ALA A 235 -56.55 -3.75 5.12
C ALA A 235 -55.83 -2.46 4.70
N ALA A 236 -56.53 -1.32 4.67
CA ALA A 236 -55.94 -0.02 4.36
C ALA A 236 -54.85 0.40 5.37
N ALA A 237 -55.04 0.09 6.67
CA ALA A 237 -54.03 0.33 7.70
C ALA A 237 -52.76 -0.51 7.49
N GLU A 238 -52.90 -1.80 7.17
CA GLU A 238 -51.74 -2.67 6.89
C GLU A 238 -50.97 -2.22 5.64
N VAL A 239 -51.66 -1.70 4.60
CA VAL A 239 -51.00 -1.12 3.41
C VAL A 239 -50.21 0.13 3.77
N ALA A 240 -50.75 1.01 4.61
CA ALA A 240 -50.02 2.20 5.08
C ALA A 240 -48.77 1.83 5.90
N ASP A 241 -48.86 0.79 6.72
CA ASP A 241 -47.71 0.25 7.47
C ASP A 241 -46.62 -0.31 6.53
N VAL A 242 -47.02 -1.06 5.50
CA VAL A 242 -46.09 -1.55 4.46
C VAL A 242 -45.36 -0.41 3.78
N GLU A 243 -46.08 0.66 3.41
CA GLU A 243 -45.46 1.84 2.79
C GLU A 243 -44.46 2.52 3.73
N SER A 244 -44.81 2.68 5.01
CA SER A 244 -43.93 3.29 6.01
C SER A 244 -42.66 2.45 6.23
N LEU A 245 -42.81 1.13 6.40
CA LEU A 245 -41.69 0.20 6.57
C LEU A 245 -40.76 0.19 5.34
N ALA A 246 -41.31 0.22 4.13
CA ALA A 246 -40.51 0.27 2.91
C ALA A 246 -39.70 1.58 2.81
N ARG A 247 -40.31 2.72 3.18
CA ARG A 247 -39.61 4.02 3.21
C ARG A 247 -38.52 4.07 4.28
N ALA A 248 -38.77 3.49 5.46
CA ALA A 248 -37.78 3.39 6.53
C ALA A 248 -36.59 2.50 6.12
N ALA A 249 -36.84 1.30 5.60
CA ALA A 249 -35.79 0.39 5.13
C ALA A 249 -34.92 1.01 4.01
N LEU A 250 -35.54 1.77 3.10
CA LEU A 250 -34.80 2.50 2.06
C LEU A 250 -33.93 3.62 2.66
N ALA A 251 -34.40 4.29 3.71
CA ALA A 251 -33.61 5.30 4.42
C ALA A 251 -32.41 4.66 5.15
N ASP A 252 -32.60 3.49 5.77
CA ASP A 252 -31.54 2.75 6.47
C ASP A 252 -30.45 2.27 5.50
N VAL A 253 -30.84 1.74 4.33
CA VAL A 253 -29.88 1.38 3.26
C VAL A 253 -29.13 2.61 2.77
N ARG A 254 -29.82 3.74 2.54
CA ARG A 254 -29.16 4.99 2.13
C ARG A 254 -28.20 5.49 3.20
N ALA A 255 -28.55 5.37 4.49
CA ALA A 255 -27.69 5.75 5.59
C ALA A 255 -26.45 4.83 5.70
N ALA A 256 -26.63 3.52 5.55
CA ALA A 256 -25.53 2.54 5.54
C ALA A 256 -24.57 2.78 4.36
N VAL A 257 -25.10 3.05 3.16
CA VAL A 257 -24.29 3.39 1.98
C VAL A 257 -23.63 4.76 2.12
N ALA A 258 -24.33 5.76 2.67
CA ALA A 258 -23.82 7.12 2.84
C ALA A 258 -22.87 7.28 4.03
N GLY A 259 -22.84 6.33 4.97
CA GLY A 259 -21.79 6.19 5.98
C GLY A 259 -20.53 5.50 5.44
N TYR A 260 -20.62 4.81 4.30
CA TYR A 260 -19.51 4.06 3.68
C TYR A 260 -18.76 4.84 2.58
N ARG A 261 -19.36 5.92 2.05
CA ARG A 261 -18.56 6.96 1.37
C ARG A 261 -17.86 7.74 2.46
N GLU A 262 -16.52 7.88 2.39
CA GLU A 262 -15.76 8.78 3.26
C GLU A 262 -16.53 10.09 3.42
N LEU A 263 -17.03 10.32 4.63
CA LEU A 263 -17.93 11.42 4.92
C LEU A 263 -17.10 12.71 4.97
N SER A 264 -16.86 13.30 3.80
CA SER A 264 -16.08 14.53 3.72
C SER A 264 -16.96 15.73 4.07
N LEU A 265 -16.48 16.57 4.98
CA LEU A 265 -17.14 17.83 5.36
C LEU A 265 -17.44 18.72 4.14
N ALA A 266 -16.50 18.81 3.20
CA ALA A 266 -16.68 19.58 1.97
C ALA A 266 -17.83 19.02 1.11
N GLY A 267 -17.91 17.69 0.97
CA GLY A 267 -19.01 17.03 0.27
C GLY A 267 -20.35 17.28 0.92
N GLU A 268 -20.43 17.17 2.24
CA GLU A 268 -21.68 17.43 2.98
C GLU A 268 -22.12 18.89 2.90
N LEU A 269 -21.21 19.87 2.86
CA LEU A 269 -21.57 21.29 2.63
C LEU A 269 -22.16 21.52 1.22
N VAL A 270 -21.63 20.84 0.20
CA VAL A 270 -22.18 20.90 -1.17
C VAL A 270 -23.58 20.27 -1.21
N SER A 271 -23.75 19.10 -0.61
CA SER A 271 -25.04 18.42 -0.51
C SER A 271 -26.05 19.24 0.29
N ALA A 272 -25.63 19.85 1.40
CA ALA A 272 -26.43 20.74 2.21
C ALA A 272 -26.94 21.94 1.42
N LYS A 273 -26.07 22.59 0.64
CA LYS A 273 -26.45 23.71 -0.22
C LYS A 273 -27.55 23.31 -1.20
N ALA A 274 -27.38 22.18 -1.89
CA ALA A 274 -28.36 21.69 -2.85
C ALA A 274 -29.70 21.34 -2.19
N ALA A 275 -29.67 20.68 -1.02
CA ALA A 275 -30.87 20.31 -0.28
C ALA A 275 -31.66 21.54 0.22
N LEU A 276 -30.95 22.54 0.77
CA LEU A 276 -31.56 23.80 1.22
C LEU A 276 -32.19 24.57 0.05
N GLN A 277 -31.49 24.66 -1.08
CA GLN A 277 -32.02 25.31 -2.29
C GLN A 277 -33.26 24.60 -2.84
N ALA A 278 -33.26 23.27 -2.86
CA ALA A 278 -34.43 22.49 -3.29
C ALA A 278 -35.63 22.64 -2.36
N ALA A 279 -35.39 22.95 -1.08
CA ALA A 279 -36.42 23.25 -0.09
C ALA A 279 -36.78 24.75 -0.01
N GLU A 280 -36.29 25.58 -0.94
CA GLU A 280 -36.48 27.04 -0.97
C GLU A 280 -35.96 27.78 0.28
N VAL A 281 -35.02 27.17 1.00
CA VAL A 281 -34.33 27.78 2.15
C VAL A 281 -33.04 28.42 1.67
N LYS A 282 -32.83 29.72 1.98
CA LYS A 282 -31.62 30.44 1.58
C LYS A 282 -30.40 29.92 2.36
N PRO A 283 -29.39 29.31 1.69
CA PRO A 283 -28.20 28.81 2.36
C PRO A 283 -27.18 29.93 2.60
N ASP A 284 -26.63 29.99 3.81
CA ASP A 284 -25.46 30.79 4.17
C ASP A 284 -24.39 29.85 4.76
N LEU A 285 -23.48 29.39 3.91
CA LEU A 285 -22.57 28.27 4.18
C LEU A 285 -21.13 28.67 3.89
N PRO A 286 -20.14 28.18 4.66
CA PRO A 286 -18.73 28.39 4.37
C PRO A 286 -18.35 27.73 3.05
N THR A 287 -17.42 28.36 2.32
CA THR A 287 -16.98 27.89 1.00
C THR A 287 -15.76 26.96 1.08
N THR A 288 -15.01 27.02 2.19
CA THR A 288 -13.83 26.19 2.45
C THR A 288 -13.91 25.55 3.83
N VAL A 289 -13.12 24.51 4.05
CA VAL A 289 -13.03 23.74 5.31
C VAL A 289 -11.60 23.71 5.87
N ASP A 290 -10.72 24.54 5.33
CA ASP A 290 -9.27 24.50 5.59
C ASP A 290 -8.94 24.80 7.05
N GLU A 291 -9.78 25.58 7.72
CA GLU A 291 -9.64 25.92 9.13
C GLU A 291 -9.95 24.75 10.07
N VAL A 292 -10.55 23.65 9.57
CA VAL A 292 -10.92 22.47 10.38
C VAL A 292 -9.83 21.40 10.30
N PRO A 293 -9.22 21.01 11.45
CA PRO A 293 -8.32 19.87 11.55
C PRO A 293 -8.95 18.59 11.02
N GLU A 294 -8.15 17.73 10.36
CA GLU A 294 -8.62 16.51 9.70
C GLU A 294 -9.41 15.58 10.64
N GLU A 295 -8.94 15.44 11.88
CA GLU A 295 -9.58 14.68 12.97
C GLU A 295 -11.03 15.11 13.29
N ASN A 296 -11.38 16.38 13.07
CA ASN A 296 -12.71 16.91 13.38
C ASN A 296 -13.66 16.90 12.19
N ARG A 297 -13.15 16.69 10.96
CA ARG A 297 -13.93 16.86 9.72
C ARG A 297 -15.07 15.87 9.62
N GLU A 298 -14.86 14.63 10.04
CA GLU A 298 -15.89 13.60 9.98
C GLU A 298 -17.05 13.91 10.94
N LEU A 299 -16.76 14.25 12.20
CA LEU A 299 -17.79 14.65 13.16
C LEU A 299 -18.57 15.86 12.64
N PHE A 300 -17.88 16.87 12.12
CA PHE A 300 -18.54 18.07 11.61
C PHE A 300 -19.39 17.77 10.36
N ALA A 301 -18.97 16.83 9.52
CA ALA A 301 -19.76 16.38 8.37
C ALA A 301 -21.09 15.75 8.83
N TRP A 302 -21.07 14.97 9.91
CA TRP A 302 -22.28 14.45 10.55
C TRP A 302 -23.19 15.56 11.09
N VAL A 303 -22.62 16.60 11.72
CA VAL A 303 -23.40 17.74 12.21
C VAL A 303 -24.10 18.48 11.07
N VAL A 304 -23.41 18.71 9.94
CA VAL A 304 -24.01 19.34 8.75
C VAL A 304 -25.19 18.51 8.24
N ARG A 305 -24.98 17.19 8.06
CA ARG A 305 -26.01 16.29 7.53
C ARG A 305 -27.25 16.27 8.40
N GLU A 306 -27.07 16.09 9.71
CA GLU A 306 -28.16 15.99 10.66
C GLU A 306 -28.88 17.33 10.82
N GLY A 307 -28.11 18.42 10.97
CA GLY A 307 -28.64 19.77 11.10
C GLY A 307 -29.48 20.18 9.88
N VAL A 308 -28.97 19.99 8.67
CA VAL A 308 -29.68 20.37 7.44
C VAL A 308 -30.90 19.48 7.20
N THR A 309 -30.82 18.19 7.53
CA THR A 309 -31.99 17.29 7.47
C THR A 309 -33.10 17.79 8.39
N ASN A 310 -32.75 18.22 9.60
CA ASN A 310 -33.71 18.77 10.56
C ASN A 310 -34.32 20.09 10.06
N VAL A 311 -33.52 20.97 9.47
CA VAL A 311 -34.02 22.21 8.85
C VAL A 311 -35.05 21.88 7.76
N VAL A 312 -34.68 21.02 6.79
CA VAL A 312 -35.53 20.70 5.64
C VAL A 312 -36.82 19.97 6.05
N ARG A 313 -36.77 19.10 7.06
CA ARG A 313 -37.92 18.29 7.46
C ARG A 313 -38.84 18.97 8.48
N HIS A 314 -38.31 19.83 9.35
CA HIS A 314 -39.00 20.21 10.58
C HIS A 314 -39.09 21.72 10.85
N SER A 315 -38.18 22.55 10.30
CA SER A 315 -38.07 23.96 10.71
C SER A 315 -39.12 24.90 10.11
N GLY A 316 -39.49 24.72 8.84
CA GLY A 316 -40.21 25.74 8.08
C GLY A 316 -39.44 27.06 7.91
N ALA A 317 -38.11 27.03 8.03
CA ALA A 317 -37.21 28.18 7.93
C ALA A 317 -37.14 28.76 6.51
N LYS A 318 -36.76 30.03 6.41
CA LYS A 318 -36.41 30.69 5.13
C LYS A 318 -34.92 30.84 4.94
N ARG A 319 -34.12 30.69 5.99
CA ARG A 319 -32.67 30.78 5.97
C ARG A 319 -32.04 29.74 6.89
N CYS A 320 -30.95 29.14 6.41
CA CYS A 320 -30.09 28.28 7.21
C CYS A 320 -28.65 28.78 7.10
N THR A 321 -27.99 28.94 8.25
CA THR A 321 -26.62 29.40 8.37
C THR A 321 -25.76 28.32 9.01
N ILE A 322 -24.65 27.97 8.38
CA ILE A 322 -23.64 27.09 8.97
C ILE A 322 -22.40 27.93 9.28
N LYS A 323 -21.91 27.85 10.52
CA LYS A 323 -20.67 28.48 10.95
C LYS A 323 -19.67 27.40 11.31
N LEU A 324 -18.43 27.60 10.88
CA LEU A 324 -17.35 26.65 11.02
C LEU A 324 -16.14 27.36 11.64
N SER A 325 -15.42 26.65 12.51
CA SER A 325 -14.13 27.05 13.05
C SER A 325 -13.32 25.79 13.34
N ALA A 326 -12.05 25.91 13.73
CA ALA A 326 -11.18 24.75 13.98
C ALA A 326 -11.75 23.72 14.98
N ARG A 327 -12.57 24.14 15.94
CA ARG A 327 -13.06 23.29 17.04
C ARG A 327 -14.55 23.37 17.30
N GLN A 328 -15.28 24.11 16.48
CA GLN A 328 -16.71 24.29 16.66
C GLN A 328 -17.41 24.42 15.31
N ILE A 329 -18.55 23.75 15.21
CA ILE A 329 -19.52 23.90 14.13
C ILE A 329 -20.88 24.27 14.70
N GLU A 330 -21.59 25.17 14.02
CA GLU A 330 -22.95 25.56 14.35
C GLU A 330 -23.84 25.52 13.11
N VAL A 331 -25.04 24.98 13.24
CA VAL A 331 -26.12 25.04 12.26
C VAL A 331 -27.28 25.81 12.89
N LEU A 332 -27.68 26.90 12.25
CA LEU A 332 -28.71 27.82 12.72
C LEU A 332 -29.78 27.98 11.65
N ASP A 333 -31.04 28.00 12.03
CA ASP A 333 -32.15 28.39 11.15
C ASP A 333 -33.06 29.44 11.79
N ASP A 334 -33.85 30.12 10.95
CA ASP A 334 -34.82 31.15 11.34
C ASP A 334 -36.27 30.64 11.39
N GLY A 335 -36.45 29.32 11.50
CA GLY A 335 -37.74 28.65 11.50
C GLY A 335 -38.38 28.54 12.88
N LYS A 336 -39.09 27.44 13.12
CA LYS A 336 -39.66 27.12 14.42
C LYS A 336 -38.56 26.53 15.32
N GLY A 337 -38.37 27.15 16.50
CA GLY A 337 -37.47 26.63 17.52
C GLY A 337 -37.91 25.27 18.09
N PRO A 338 -37.05 24.61 18.87
CA PRO A 338 -37.37 23.32 19.48
C PRO A 338 -38.59 23.43 20.41
N THR A 339 -39.47 22.43 20.39
CA THR A 339 -40.72 22.45 21.16
C THR A 339 -40.44 22.30 22.67
N PRO A 340 -41.01 23.15 23.54
CA PRO A 340 -40.79 23.04 24.99
C PRO A 340 -41.30 21.69 25.52
N GLY A 341 -40.44 20.92 26.19
CA GLY A 341 -40.77 19.60 26.75
C GLY A 341 -40.66 18.42 25.77
N GLY A 342 -40.49 18.69 24.47
CA GLY A 342 -40.08 17.68 23.50
C GLY A 342 -38.56 17.56 23.53
N GLY A 343 -38.03 16.78 24.49
CA GLY A 343 -36.62 16.42 24.48
C GLY A 343 -36.21 15.99 23.08
N ALA A 344 -35.05 16.45 22.61
CA ALA A 344 -34.52 16.19 21.27
C ALA A 344 -34.25 14.69 21.06
N SER A 345 -35.32 13.91 20.90
CA SER A 345 -35.38 12.44 20.85
C SER A 345 -35.60 11.93 19.43
N GLY A 346 -35.10 12.67 18.43
CA GLY A 346 -34.94 12.13 17.09
C GLY A 346 -33.75 11.18 17.06
N HIS A 347 -33.89 10.01 16.45
CA HIS A 347 -32.82 9.01 16.35
C HIS A 347 -31.51 9.58 15.80
N GLY A 348 -31.57 10.60 14.92
CA GLY A 348 -30.39 11.27 14.38
C GLY A 348 -29.60 12.12 15.40
N LEU A 349 -30.26 12.85 16.30
CA LEU A 349 -29.59 13.63 17.35
C LEU A 349 -29.03 12.76 18.48
N VAL A 350 -29.61 11.56 18.69
CA VAL A 350 -29.05 10.56 19.61
C VAL A 350 -27.74 10.02 19.05
N GLY A 351 -27.74 9.56 17.78
CA GLY A 351 -26.52 9.07 17.14
C GLY A 351 -25.43 10.14 17.00
N LEU A 352 -25.81 11.42 16.84
CA LEU A 352 -24.84 12.52 16.83
C LEU A 352 -24.17 12.74 18.19
N ARG A 353 -24.91 12.59 19.30
CA ARG A 353 -24.34 12.68 20.66
C ARG A 353 -23.38 11.53 20.94
N GLU A 354 -23.76 10.31 20.61
CA GLU A 354 -22.88 9.13 20.78
C GLU A 354 -21.55 9.28 20.04
N ARG A 355 -21.56 9.81 18.82
CA ARG A 355 -20.33 10.10 18.05
C ARG A 355 -19.53 11.26 18.62
N ALA A 356 -20.18 12.29 19.15
CA ALA A 356 -19.49 13.40 19.80
C ALA A 356 -18.80 12.96 21.10
N ASP A 357 -19.44 12.10 21.88
CA ASP A 357 -18.89 11.56 23.13
C ASP A 357 -17.63 10.71 22.88
N GLN A 358 -17.51 10.04 21.73
CA GLN A 358 -16.32 9.27 21.35
C GLN A 358 -15.05 10.13 21.15
N VAL A 359 -15.22 11.44 20.95
CA VAL A 359 -14.12 12.39 20.70
C VAL A 359 -14.14 13.56 21.70
N ASP A 360 -14.71 13.35 22.89
CA ASP A 360 -14.82 14.34 23.96
C ASP A 360 -15.41 15.68 23.50
N ALA A 361 -16.37 15.63 22.56
CA ALA A 361 -17.07 16.79 22.03
C ALA A 361 -18.45 16.97 22.69
N SER A 362 -18.80 18.23 22.95
CA SER A 362 -20.09 18.61 23.52
C SER A 362 -21.10 19.00 22.44
N VAL A 363 -22.31 18.45 22.53
CA VAL A 363 -23.44 18.78 21.64
C VAL A 363 -24.45 19.64 22.38
N GLN A 364 -24.78 20.80 21.82
CA GLN A 364 -25.80 21.72 22.32
C GLN A 364 -26.92 21.85 21.28
N VAL A 365 -28.15 21.66 21.74
CA VAL A 365 -29.37 21.84 20.93
C VAL A 365 -30.26 22.83 21.66
N GLY A 366 -30.71 23.87 20.98
CA GLY A 366 -31.54 24.90 21.62
C GLY A 366 -32.14 25.87 20.63
N GLU A 367 -32.74 26.93 21.17
CA GLU A 367 -33.26 28.04 20.38
C GLU A 367 -32.12 28.92 19.86
N ALA A 368 -32.21 29.38 18.61
CA ALA A 368 -31.24 30.30 18.04
C ALA A 368 -31.39 31.72 18.62
N PRO A 369 -30.31 32.52 18.72
CA PRO A 369 -30.36 33.88 19.29
C PRO A 369 -31.33 34.86 18.60
N GLY A 370 -31.81 34.55 17.39
CA GLY A 370 -32.78 35.34 16.63
C GLY A 370 -34.14 34.66 16.44
N GLY A 371 -34.42 33.60 17.21
CA GLY A 371 -35.53 32.68 16.96
C GLY A 371 -35.16 31.58 15.96
N GLY A 372 -35.80 30.42 16.08
CA GLY A 372 -35.48 29.22 15.30
C GLY A 372 -34.61 28.23 16.05
N PHE A 373 -34.01 27.28 15.34
CA PHE A 373 -33.27 26.18 15.95
C PHE A 373 -31.75 26.34 15.80
N ARG A 374 -31.01 25.95 16.84
CA ARG A 374 -29.54 25.93 16.90
C ARG A 374 -29.05 24.55 17.29
N LEU A 375 -28.20 23.98 16.45
CA LEU A 375 -27.38 22.81 16.73
C LEU A 375 -25.92 23.24 16.72
N ALA A 376 -25.21 23.07 17.84
CA ALA A 376 -23.80 23.41 17.96
C ALA A 376 -23.01 22.23 18.53
N VAL A 377 -21.85 21.95 17.95
CA VAL A 377 -20.92 20.95 18.46
C VAL A 377 -19.56 21.59 18.67
N LYS A 378 -18.97 21.35 19.85
CA LYS A 378 -17.67 21.89 20.24
C LYS A 378 -16.78 20.79 20.79
N VAL A 379 -15.61 20.61 20.19
CA VAL A 379 -14.60 19.63 20.59
C VAL A 379 -13.82 20.15 21.81
N GLY A 380 -13.56 19.26 22.77
CA GLY A 380 -12.76 19.51 23.97
C GLY A 380 -11.30 19.90 23.67
N LEU A 381 -10.57 20.30 24.72
CA LEU A 381 -9.21 20.80 24.63
C LEU A 381 -8.16 19.70 24.48
#